data_AF-A0A7R9WFS0-F1
#
_entry.id   AF-A0A7R9WFS0-F1
#
_cell.length_a   1.000
_cell.length_b   1.000
_cell.length_c   1.000
_cell.angle_alpha   90.00
_cell.angle_beta   90.00
_cell.angle_gamma   90.00
#
_symmetry.space_group_name_H-M   'P 1'
#
loop_
_entity.id
_entity.type
_entity.pdbx_description
1 polymer ?
#
loop_
_entity_poly.entity_id
_entity_poly.type
_entity_poly.pdbx_seq_one_letter_code
_entity_poly.pdbx_strand_id
1 'polypeptide(L)'
;GGLAAALEGIGLYLDPSATSFVRGGEAIGPQTDAMLWVQAIAMILSIVIGCATFSGSAVAVLKLHGTIASKPRVVPMRWLVTLLYIIAIIVFSVLAFNGGQTWNDRQEGIAFIVIVAFVSLVWGFTAVMAIGGGDMPVSISFLNSLSGFSTSCAGFMLVNKALVVSGAFVGCSGIILTIVMCKAMNRSISNVLIGGVGGGGTKKG
;
A
#
# COMPACT_ATOMS: atom_id res chain seq x y z
N GLY A 1 3.28 11.24 -2.36
CA GLY A 1 2.52 10.63 -1.26
C GLY A 1 3.05 9.25 -0.98
N GLY A 2 2.36 8.20 -1.45
CA GLY A 2 2.71 6.80 -1.16
C GLY A 2 4.18 6.40 -1.37
N LEU A 3 4.83 6.82 -2.46
CA LEU A 3 6.25 6.50 -2.68
C LEU A 3 7.18 7.11 -1.62
N ALA A 4 6.89 8.32 -1.13
CA ALA A 4 7.71 8.97 -0.12
C ALA A 4 7.68 8.19 1.21
N ALA A 5 6.49 7.78 1.64
CA ALA A 5 6.31 6.95 2.84
C ALA A 5 6.99 5.57 2.69
N ALA A 6 6.94 4.96 1.49
CA ALA A 6 7.65 3.71 1.23
C ALA A 6 9.18 3.88 1.28
N LEU A 7 9.71 4.96 0.72
CA LEU A 7 11.14 5.27 0.78
C LEU A 7 11.61 5.60 2.20
N GLU A 8 10.78 6.27 3.00
CA GLU A 8 11.04 6.47 4.43
C GLU A 8 11.15 5.12 5.17
N GLY A 9 10.28 4.16 4.87
CA GLY A 9 10.36 2.81 5.44
C GLY A 9 11.64 2.06 5.09
N ILE A 10 12.08 2.14 3.83
CA ILE A 10 13.34 1.53 3.38
C ILE A 10 14.54 2.25 4.01
N GLY A 11 14.49 3.58 4.10
CA GLY A 11 15.53 4.39 4.73
C GLY A 11 15.71 4.05 6.20
N LEU A 12 14.61 3.88 6.93
CA LEU A 12 14.65 3.49 8.35
C LEU A 12 15.15 2.05 8.54
N TYR A 13 14.89 1.15 7.59
CA TYR A 13 15.46 -0.20 7.64
C TYR A 13 16.99 -0.20 7.47
N LEU A 14 17.49 0.70 6.61
CA LEU A 14 18.92 0.87 6.34
C LEU A 14 19.67 1.60 7.45
N ASP A 15 18.98 2.39 8.26
CA ASP A 15 19.61 3.20 9.31
C ASP A 15 20.20 2.30 10.41
N PRO A 16 21.52 2.35 10.65
CA PRO A 16 22.17 1.62 11.74
C PRO A 16 21.57 1.91 13.11
N SER A 17 21.03 3.12 13.30
CA SER A 17 20.45 3.62 14.55
C SER A 17 19.00 3.17 14.81
N ALA A 18 18.36 2.47 13.86
CA ALA A 18 16.99 1.96 14.02
C ALA A 18 16.84 0.81 15.03
N THR A 19 17.90 0.45 15.77
CA THR A 19 17.84 -0.39 16.99
C THR A 19 17.32 0.40 18.21
N SER A 20 17.27 1.73 18.12
CA SER A 20 16.62 2.63 19.07
C SER A 20 15.53 3.41 18.33
N PHE A 21 14.34 3.60 18.92
CA PHE A 21 13.34 4.45 18.28
C PHE A 21 13.90 5.87 18.12
N VAL A 22 14.04 6.30 16.87
CA VAL A 22 14.52 7.63 16.52
C VAL A 22 13.31 8.54 16.42
N ARG A 23 13.22 9.55 17.30
CA ARG A 23 12.27 10.67 17.14
C ARG A 23 13.07 11.90 16.75
N GLY A 24 13.03 12.25 15.46
CA GLY A 24 13.70 13.45 14.97
C GLY A 24 15.23 13.42 15.08
N GLY A 25 15.86 12.24 15.03
CA GLY A 25 17.31 12.07 15.09
C GLY A 25 17.86 11.63 16.47
N GLU A 26 17.04 11.64 17.52
CA GLU A 26 17.47 11.23 18.86
C GLU A 26 16.78 9.94 19.36
N ALA A 27 17.57 9.08 19.99
CA ALA A 27 17.15 7.81 20.56
C ALA A 27 16.30 8.03 21.83
N ILE A 28 15.03 7.60 21.80
CA ILE A 28 14.14 7.69 22.97
C ILE A 28 14.24 6.40 23.78
N GLY A 29 15.20 6.33 24.70
CA GLY A 29 15.24 5.35 25.79
C GLY A 29 15.37 3.87 25.42
N PRO A 30 15.46 2.98 26.44
CA PRO A 30 15.57 1.54 26.26
C PRO A 30 14.26 0.96 25.69
N GLN A 31 14.38 0.11 24.66
CA GLN A 31 13.26 -0.47 23.94
C GLN A 31 12.78 -1.77 24.56
N THR A 32 11.47 -1.96 24.62
CA THR A 32 10.85 -3.27 24.86
C THR A 32 10.71 -3.99 23.52
N ASP A 33 10.91 -5.32 23.49
CA ASP A 33 10.75 -6.15 22.29
C ASP A 33 9.43 -5.87 21.54
N ALA A 34 8.34 -5.63 22.29
CA ALA A 34 7.02 -5.31 21.74
C ALA A 34 7.01 -4.02 20.88
N MET A 35 7.78 -2.99 21.25
CA MET A 35 7.83 -1.74 20.50
C MET A 35 8.53 -1.94 19.15
N LEU A 36 9.62 -2.71 19.12
CA LEU A 36 10.35 -3.03 17.88
C LEU A 36 9.46 -3.77 16.87
N TRP A 37 8.63 -4.71 17.33
CA TRP A 37 7.67 -5.39 16.46
C TRP A 37 6.60 -4.46 15.90
N VAL A 38 6.09 -3.52 16.68
CA VAL A 38 5.14 -2.51 16.20
C VAL A 38 5.77 -1.65 15.10
N GLN A 39 7.02 -1.23 15.29
CA GLN A 39 7.76 -0.44 14.29
C GLN A 39 8.00 -1.23 13.00
N ALA A 40 8.40 -2.50 13.10
CA ALA A 40 8.61 -3.38 11.95
C ALA A 40 7.31 -3.59 11.15
N ILE A 41 6.19 -3.84 11.83
CA ILE A 41 4.87 -4.00 11.18
C ILE A 41 4.45 -2.70 10.50
N ALA A 42 4.60 -1.55 11.17
CA ALA A 42 4.27 -0.24 10.61
C ALA A 42 5.11 0.09 9.38
N MET A 43 6.41 -0.25 9.41
CA MET A 43 7.32 -0.10 8.27
C MET A 43 6.88 -0.94 7.07
N ILE A 44 6.65 -2.24 7.25
CA ILE A 44 6.19 -3.14 6.17
C ILE A 44 4.88 -2.62 5.57
N LEU A 45 3.89 -2.27 6.41
CA LEU A 45 2.61 -1.73 5.94
C LEU A 45 2.78 -0.44 5.15
N SER A 46 3.65 0.47 5.62
CA SER A 46 3.92 1.72 4.91
C SER A 46 4.51 1.47 3.52
N ILE A 47 5.49 0.56 3.41
CA ILE A 47 6.11 0.17 2.14
C ILE A 47 5.09 -0.47 1.20
N VAL A 48 4.34 -1.46 1.67
CA VAL A 48 3.38 -2.19 0.85
C VAL A 48 2.29 -1.27 0.32
N ILE A 49 1.63 -0.50 1.20
CA ILE A 49 0.56 0.42 0.82
C ILE A 49 1.13 1.55 -0.04
N GLY A 50 2.30 2.08 0.30
CA GLY A 50 2.94 3.19 -0.40
C GLY A 50 3.32 2.84 -1.85
N CYS A 51 3.99 1.69 -2.05
CA CYS A 51 4.35 1.18 -3.36
C CYS A 51 3.11 0.81 -4.19
N ALA A 52 2.15 0.08 -3.62
CA ALA A 52 0.92 -0.28 -4.32
C ALA A 52 0.14 0.96 -4.77
N THR A 53 0.08 1.97 -3.92
CA THR A 53 -0.60 3.24 -4.22
C THR A 53 0.11 4.03 -5.31
N PHE A 54 1.44 4.16 -5.22
CA PHE A 54 2.23 4.85 -6.24
C PHE A 54 2.06 4.22 -7.63
N SER A 55 2.24 2.92 -7.73
CA SER A 55 2.08 2.17 -8.98
C SER A 55 0.65 2.27 -9.51
N GLY A 56 -0.35 2.12 -8.64
CA GLY A 56 -1.76 2.27 -8.99
C GLY A 56 -2.10 3.66 -9.52
N SER A 57 -1.62 4.72 -8.86
CA SER A 57 -1.84 6.10 -9.31
C SER A 57 -1.17 6.39 -10.65
N ALA A 58 0.03 5.85 -10.90
CA ALA A 58 0.70 5.97 -12.18
C ALA A 58 -0.12 5.33 -13.31
N VAL A 59 -0.67 4.13 -13.10
CA VAL A 59 -1.57 3.47 -14.07
C VAL A 59 -2.85 4.29 -14.30
N ALA A 60 -3.45 4.82 -13.24
CA ALA A 60 -4.65 5.64 -13.36
C ALA A 60 -4.42 6.88 -14.23
N VAL A 61 -3.30 7.59 -14.02
CA VAL A 61 -2.88 8.74 -14.84
C VAL A 61 -2.67 8.32 -16.29
N LEU A 62 -1.96 7.21 -16.53
CA LEU A 62 -1.70 6.72 -17.89
C LEU A 62 -2.97 6.32 -18.65
N LYS A 63 -4.00 5.81 -17.97
CA LYS A 63 -5.30 5.51 -18.59
C LYS A 63 -6.11 6.78 -18.89
N LEU A 64 -6.04 7.81 -18.03
CA LEU A 64 -6.72 9.09 -18.26
C LEU A 64 -6.04 9.92 -19.36
N HIS A 65 -4.71 9.83 -19.47
CA HIS A 65 -3.94 10.47 -20.53
C HIS A 65 -4.13 9.78 -21.91
N GLY A 66 -4.83 8.64 -21.97
CA GLY A 66 -5.05 7.90 -23.21
C GLY A 66 -3.86 7.06 -23.69
N THR A 67 -2.74 7.06 -22.97
CA THR A 67 -1.55 6.24 -23.28
C THR A 67 -1.84 4.74 -23.12
N ILE A 68 -2.69 4.37 -22.16
CA ILE A 68 -3.14 2.99 -21.94
C ILE A 68 -4.64 2.89 -22.26
N ALA A 69 -5.05 1.80 -22.91
CA ALA A 69 -6.45 1.55 -23.24
C ALA A 69 -7.36 1.61 -21.99
N SER A 70 -8.46 2.36 -22.08
CA SER A 70 -9.43 2.56 -20.99
C SER A 70 -10.27 1.30 -20.66
N LYS A 71 -10.16 0.23 -21.47
CA LYS A 71 -10.87 -1.03 -21.25
C LYS A 71 -10.26 -1.79 -20.05
N PRO A 72 -11.07 -2.36 -19.14
CA PRO A 72 -10.57 -3.19 -18.06
C PRO A 72 -9.77 -4.38 -18.61
N ARG A 73 -8.53 -4.56 -18.13
CA ARG A 73 -7.74 -5.76 -18.44
C ARG A 73 -7.65 -6.61 -17.18
N VAL A 74 -8.48 -7.65 -17.13
CA VAL A 74 -8.54 -8.56 -16.00
C VAL A 74 -7.59 -9.73 -16.26
N VAL A 75 -6.71 -10.01 -15.30
CA VAL A 75 -5.83 -11.18 -15.35
C VAL A 75 -6.67 -12.44 -15.09
N PRO A 76 -6.50 -13.54 -15.86
CA PRO A 76 -7.17 -14.79 -15.57
C PRO A 76 -6.86 -15.25 -14.14
N MET A 77 -7.86 -15.75 -13.42
CA MET A 77 -7.73 -16.21 -12.03
C MET A 77 -7.23 -15.14 -11.03
N ARG A 78 -7.74 -13.91 -11.16
CA ARG A 78 -7.35 -12.75 -10.33
C ARG A 78 -7.29 -13.03 -8.81
N TRP A 79 -8.22 -13.82 -8.28
CA TRP A 79 -8.24 -14.15 -6.85
C TRP A 79 -7.00 -14.95 -6.43
N LEU A 80 -6.58 -15.92 -7.24
CA LEU A 80 -5.38 -16.72 -6.99
C LEU A 80 -4.12 -15.88 -7.10
N VAL A 81 -4.03 -15.03 -8.13
CA VAL A 81 -2.90 -14.11 -8.31
C VAL A 81 -2.80 -13.12 -7.15
N THR A 82 -3.93 -12.62 -6.66
CA THR A 82 -3.97 -11.72 -5.50
C THR A 82 -3.54 -12.44 -4.23
N LEU A 83 -3.99 -13.68 -4.01
CA LEU A 83 -3.53 -14.50 -2.89
C LEU A 83 -2.03 -14.76 -2.96
N LEU A 84 -1.48 -15.05 -4.14
CA LEU A 84 -0.04 -15.23 -4.33
C LEU A 84 0.76 -13.99 -3.96
N TYR A 85 0.29 -12.78 -4.34
CA TYR A 85 0.95 -11.54 -3.91
C TYR A 85 0.92 -11.36 -2.39
N ILE A 86 -0.22 -11.62 -1.75
CA ILE A 86 -0.36 -11.50 -0.29
C ILE A 86 0.59 -12.48 0.42
N ILE A 87 0.62 -13.74 -0.03
CA ILE A 87 1.50 -14.77 0.53
C ILE A 87 2.96 -14.37 0.33
N ALA A 88 3.34 -13.93 -0.88
CA ALA A 88 4.71 -13.49 -1.17
C ALA A 88 5.11 -12.32 -0.26
N ILE A 89 4.25 -11.31 -0.11
CA ILE A 89 4.50 -10.17 0.80
C ILE A 89 4.72 -10.68 2.23
N ILE A 90 3.83 -11.52 2.76
CA ILE A 90 3.95 -12.03 4.14
C ILE A 90 5.24 -12.85 4.31
N VAL A 91 5.53 -13.78 3.40
CA VAL A 91 6.70 -14.66 3.50
C VAL A 91 7.99 -13.84 3.44
N PHE A 92 8.14 -12.96 2.45
CA PHE A 92 9.35 -12.13 2.34
C PHE A 92 9.47 -11.12 3.47
N SER A 93 8.36 -10.58 3.97
CA SER A 93 8.37 -9.76 5.18
C SER A 93 8.84 -10.54 6.40
N VAL A 94 8.36 -11.78 6.63
CA VAL A 94 8.83 -12.61 7.75
C VAL A 94 10.31 -12.93 7.60
N LEU A 95 10.76 -13.30 6.39
CA LEU A 95 12.17 -13.59 6.11
C LEU A 95 13.09 -12.38 6.31
N ALA A 96 12.61 -11.17 6.01
CA ALA A 96 13.36 -9.94 6.28
C ALA A 96 13.69 -9.72 7.76
N PHE A 97 12.98 -10.39 8.68
CA PHE A 97 13.15 -10.25 10.14
C PHE A 97 13.45 -11.57 10.89
N ASN A 98 13.40 -12.76 10.26
CA ASN A 98 13.59 -14.07 10.93
C ASN A 98 14.90 -14.80 10.61
N GLY A 99 15.75 -14.30 9.71
CA GLY A 99 16.92 -15.02 9.17
C GLY A 99 18.12 -15.24 10.10
N GLY A 100 17.93 -15.38 11.43
CA GLY A 100 19.04 -15.50 12.41
C GLY A 100 19.92 -14.25 12.54
N GLN A 101 19.64 -13.23 11.74
CA GLN A 101 20.25 -11.91 11.82
C GLN A 101 19.74 -11.30 13.14
N THR A 102 20.64 -11.11 14.10
CA THR A 102 20.40 -10.08 15.13
C THR A 102 20.09 -8.79 14.38
N TRP A 103 19.24 -7.90 14.90
CA TRP A 103 18.82 -6.63 14.29
C TRP A 103 19.92 -5.76 13.63
N ASN A 104 21.20 -6.11 13.82
CA ASN A 104 22.41 -5.52 13.24
C ASN A 104 22.82 -6.04 11.85
N ASP A 105 22.45 -7.26 11.46
CA ASP A 105 22.99 -7.89 10.25
C ASP A 105 21.98 -7.68 9.09
N ARG A 106 21.95 -6.42 8.60
CA ARG A 106 20.91 -5.88 7.70
C ARG A 106 21.16 -6.12 6.21
N GLN A 107 22.33 -6.65 5.84
CA GLN A 107 22.76 -6.74 4.45
C GLN A 107 21.98 -7.78 3.63
N GLU A 108 21.53 -8.87 4.24
CA GLU A 108 20.70 -9.86 3.52
C GLU A 108 19.21 -9.51 3.56
N GLY A 109 18.75 -8.90 4.67
CA GLY A 109 17.33 -8.57 4.87
C GLY A 109 16.80 -7.48 3.94
N ILE A 110 17.67 -6.57 3.47
CA ILE A 110 17.26 -5.54 2.51
C ILE A 110 16.81 -6.12 1.17
N ALA A 111 17.42 -7.22 0.73
CA ALA A 111 17.01 -7.87 -0.51
C ALA A 111 15.54 -8.29 -0.45
N PHE A 112 15.10 -8.83 0.69
CA PHE A 112 13.71 -9.20 0.92
C PHE A 112 12.77 -7.99 0.95
N ILE A 113 13.19 -6.87 1.54
CA ILE A 113 12.38 -5.63 1.53
C ILE A 113 12.24 -5.07 0.11
N VAL A 114 13.31 -5.09 -0.68
CA VAL A 114 13.26 -4.69 -2.09
C VAL A 114 12.32 -5.60 -2.88
N ILE A 115 12.34 -6.91 -2.62
CA ILE A 115 11.39 -7.86 -3.22
C ILE A 115 9.95 -7.51 -2.79
N VAL A 116 9.69 -7.22 -1.51
CA VAL A 116 8.36 -6.81 -1.02
C VAL A 116 7.89 -5.54 -1.71
N ALA A 117 8.77 -4.53 -1.84
CA ALA A 117 8.46 -3.29 -2.53
C ALA A 117 8.12 -3.54 -4.01
N PHE A 118 8.92 -4.37 -4.69
CA PHE A 118 8.70 -4.74 -6.09
C PHE A 118 7.38 -5.49 -6.28
N VAL A 119 7.11 -6.50 -5.46
CA VAL A 119 5.83 -7.25 -5.49
C VAL A 119 4.65 -6.30 -5.24
N SER A 120 4.80 -5.34 -4.32
CA SER A 120 3.77 -4.33 -4.03
C SER A 120 3.53 -3.39 -5.21
N LEU A 121 4.57 -2.98 -5.95
CA LEU A 121 4.44 -2.21 -7.19
C LEU A 121 3.66 -3.00 -8.25
N VAL A 122 4.00 -4.27 -8.46
CA VAL A 122 3.31 -5.14 -9.42
C VAL A 122 1.85 -5.39 -8.99
N TRP A 123 1.60 -5.57 -7.70
CA TRP A 123 0.25 -5.71 -7.17
C TRP A 123 -0.59 -4.45 -7.40
N GLY A 124 -0.05 -3.26 -7.10
CA GLY A 124 -0.71 -1.98 -7.38
C GLY A 124 -1.02 -1.79 -8.86
N PHE A 125 -0.09 -2.14 -9.73
CA PHE A 125 -0.26 -2.10 -11.18
C PHE A 125 -1.41 -3.00 -11.63
N THR A 126 -1.37 -4.28 -11.23
CA THR A 126 -2.37 -5.27 -11.64
C THR A 126 -3.75 -4.97 -11.06
N ALA A 127 -3.83 -4.43 -9.84
CA ALA A 127 -5.09 -4.03 -9.21
C ALA A 127 -5.81 -2.90 -9.98
N VAL A 128 -5.09 -1.84 -10.37
CA VAL A 128 -5.68 -0.70 -11.11
C VAL A 128 -5.87 -1.01 -12.59
N MET A 129 -5.07 -1.90 -13.16
CA MET A 129 -5.27 -2.39 -14.54
C MET A 129 -6.63 -3.05 -14.74
N ALA A 130 -7.15 -3.73 -13.72
CA ALA A 130 -8.46 -4.36 -13.75
C ALA A 130 -9.65 -3.39 -13.61
N ILE A 131 -9.40 -2.12 -13.28
CA ILE A 131 -10.45 -1.08 -13.15
C ILE A 131 -10.70 -0.43 -14.52
N GLY A 132 -11.97 -0.22 -14.86
CA GLY A 132 -12.38 0.43 -16.11
C GLY A 132 -12.19 1.94 -16.08
N GLY A 133 -11.93 2.55 -17.24
CA GLY A 133 -11.72 4.00 -17.37
C GLY A 133 -12.85 4.86 -16.81
N GLY A 134 -14.11 4.41 -16.93
CA GLY A 134 -15.27 5.12 -16.38
C GLY A 134 -15.31 5.20 -14.86
N ASP A 135 -14.66 4.26 -14.17
CA ASP A 135 -14.60 4.20 -12.70
C ASP A 135 -13.27 4.76 -12.15
N MET A 136 -12.40 5.27 -13.03
CA MET A 136 -11.09 5.78 -12.63
C MET A 136 -11.14 6.90 -11.59
N PRO A 137 -12.06 7.89 -11.64
CA PRO A 137 -12.13 8.94 -10.63
C PRO A 137 -12.30 8.39 -9.21
N VAL A 138 -13.14 7.35 -9.04
CA VAL A 138 -13.36 6.69 -7.75
C VAL A 138 -12.08 5.98 -7.30
N SER A 139 -11.40 5.27 -8.21
CA SER A 139 -10.14 4.59 -7.88
C SER A 139 -9.04 5.56 -7.45
N ILE A 140 -8.99 6.76 -8.04
CA ILE A 140 -8.01 7.81 -7.69
C ILE A 140 -8.28 8.33 -6.27
N SER A 141 -9.55 8.57 -5.93
CA SER A 141 -9.94 8.95 -4.57
C SER A 141 -9.58 7.86 -3.55
N PHE A 142 -9.79 6.59 -3.91
CA PHE A 142 -9.42 5.45 -3.06
C PHE A 142 -7.90 5.36 -2.86
N LEU A 143 -7.11 5.48 -3.92
CA LEU A 143 -5.65 5.51 -3.86
C LEU A 143 -5.13 6.71 -3.04
N ASN A 144 -5.80 7.86 -3.10
CA ASN A 144 -5.48 9.01 -2.25
C ASN A 144 -5.69 8.69 -0.76
N SER A 145 -6.77 7.99 -0.41
CA SER A 145 -6.96 7.51 0.95
C SER A 145 -5.86 6.56 1.42
N LEU A 146 -5.46 5.61 0.56
CA LEU A 146 -4.38 4.67 0.86
C LEU A 146 -3.03 5.37 1.08
N SER A 147 -2.75 6.46 0.34
CA SER A 147 -1.58 7.29 0.64
C SER A 147 -1.63 7.86 2.06
N GLY A 148 -2.81 8.29 2.54
CA GLY A 148 -2.99 8.76 3.91
C GLY A 148 -2.70 7.68 4.96
N PHE A 149 -3.19 6.46 4.77
CA PHE A 149 -2.87 5.33 5.64
C PHE A 149 -1.38 4.98 5.63
N SER A 150 -0.73 4.97 4.46
CA SER A 150 0.71 4.76 4.34
C SER A 150 1.52 5.83 5.10
N THR A 151 1.12 7.10 5.03
CA THR A 151 1.70 8.20 5.82
C THR A 151 1.46 8.03 7.32
N SER A 152 0.29 7.54 7.73
CA SER A 152 0.01 7.29 9.16
C SER A 152 0.91 6.16 9.70
N CYS A 153 1.12 5.09 8.92
CA CYS A 153 2.09 4.05 9.23
C CYS A 153 3.53 4.59 9.30
N ALA A 154 3.91 5.51 8.41
CA ALA A 154 5.19 6.21 8.50
C ALA A 154 5.30 7.05 9.78
N GLY A 155 4.20 7.70 10.20
CA GLY A 155 4.14 8.38 11.49
C GLY A 155 4.38 7.47 12.68
N PHE A 156 3.85 6.23 12.66
CA PHE A 156 4.10 5.24 13.70
C PHE A 156 5.56 4.78 13.71
N MET A 157 6.16 4.53 12.54
CA MET A 157 7.55 4.09 12.47
C MET A 157 8.55 5.16 12.94
N LEU A 158 8.23 6.45 12.72
CA LEU A 158 9.06 7.59 13.08
C LEU A 158 8.69 8.25 14.42
N VAL A 159 7.72 7.69 15.16
CA VAL A 159 7.15 8.27 16.40
C VAL A 159 6.70 9.73 16.20
N ASN A 160 6.20 10.06 15.02
CA ASN A 160 5.79 11.40 14.66
C ASN A 160 4.27 11.53 14.72
N LYS A 161 3.78 12.10 15.83
CA LYS A 161 2.34 12.34 16.05
C LYS A 161 1.70 13.18 14.94
N ALA A 162 2.43 14.12 14.34
CA ALA A 162 1.89 14.95 13.26
C ALA A 162 1.62 14.13 11.99
N LEU A 163 2.54 13.23 11.62
CA LEU A 163 2.36 12.31 10.50
C LEU A 163 1.24 11.28 10.77
N VAL A 164 1.14 10.78 12.00
CA VAL A 164 0.04 9.86 12.39
C VAL A 164 -1.32 10.53 12.20
N VAL A 165 -1.49 11.74 12.76
CA VAL A 165 -2.76 12.47 12.74
C VAL A 165 -3.10 12.98 11.34
N SER A 166 -2.14 13.59 10.63
CA SER A 166 -2.37 14.08 9.27
C SER A 166 -2.66 12.93 8.30
N GLY A 167 -1.91 11.83 8.37
CA GLY A 167 -2.14 10.64 7.55
C GLY A 167 -3.53 10.02 7.80
N ALA A 168 -3.91 9.88 9.07
CA ALA A 168 -5.24 9.36 9.43
C ALA A 168 -6.37 10.28 8.93
N PHE A 169 -6.21 11.59 9.05
CA PHE A 169 -7.21 12.56 8.57
C PHE A 169 -7.40 12.49 7.05
N VAL A 170 -6.30 12.45 6.30
CA VAL A 170 -6.33 12.29 4.83
C VAL A 170 -6.92 10.92 4.44
N GLY A 171 -6.54 9.86 5.13
CA GLY A 171 -7.05 8.51 4.90
C GLY A 171 -8.57 8.42 5.08
N CYS A 172 -9.07 8.86 6.22
CA CYS A 172 -10.51 8.85 6.53
C CYS A 172 -11.30 9.76 5.57
N SER A 173 -10.82 10.98 5.30
CA SER A 173 -11.45 11.90 4.36
C SER A 173 -11.55 11.29 2.95
N GLY A 174 -10.48 10.62 2.50
CA GLY A 174 -10.46 9.95 1.20
C GLY A 174 -11.43 8.77 1.10
N ILE A 175 -11.61 7.97 2.15
CA ILE A 175 -12.65 6.91 2.16
C ILE A 175 -14.03 7.53 2.05
N ILE A 176 -14.33 8.57 2.85
CA ILE A 176 -15.63 9.24 2.83
C ILE A 176 -15.92 9.80 1.44
N LEU A 177 -14.96 10.48 0.83
CA LEU A 177 -15.07 10.99 -0.54
C LEU A 177 -15.34 9.86 -1.54
N THR A 178 -14.61 8.75 -1.43
CA THR A 178 -14.79 7.58 -2.30
C THR A 178 -16.20 7.00 -2.19
N ILE A 179 -16.76 6.90 -0.98
CA ILE A 179 -18.13 6.44 -0.74
C ILE A 179 -19.14 7.39 -1.38
N VAL A 180 -18.98 8.70 -1.19
CA VAL A 180 -19.89 9.71 -1.76
C VAL A 180 -19.84 9.69 -3.29
N MET A 181 -18.66 9.55 -3.89
CA MET A 181 -18.50 9.41 -5.34
C MET A 181 -19.19 8.15 -5.88
N CYS A 182 -19.01 7.01 -5.21
CA CYS A 182 -19.70 5.76 -5.57
C CYS A 182 -21.21 5.92 -5.55
N LYS A 183 -21.75 6.55 -4.49
CA LYS A 183 -23.17 6.83 -4.34
C LYS A 183 -23.69 7.76 -5.45
N ALA A 184 -22.93 8.81 -5.79
CA ALA A 184 -23.28 9.72 -6.87
C ALA A 184 -23.29 9.03 -8.26
N MET A 185 -22.45 8.01 -8.44
CA MET A 185 -22.40 7.20 -9.66
C MET A 185 -23.36 5.99 -9.65
N ASN A 186 -24.20 5.85 -8.62
CA ASN A 186 -25.10 4.71 -8.41
C ASN A 186 -24.40 3.34 -8.54
N ARG A 187 -23.15 3.26 -8.06
CA ARG A 187 -22.31 2.05 -8.08
C ARG A 187 -21.79 1.75 -6.68
N SER A 188 -21.63 0.47 -6.33
CA SER A 188 -21.00 0.09 -5.07
C SER A 188 -19.47 0.14 -5.17
N ILE A 189 -18.80 0.41 -4.05
CA ILE A 189 -17.32 0.38 -3.95
C ILE A 189 -16.78 -0.99 -4.36
N SER A 190 -17.46 -2.07 -3.98
CA SER A 190 -17.07 -3.43 -4.36
C SER A 190 -17.11 -3.62 -5.88
N ASN A 191 -18.15 -3.14 -6.57
CA ASN A 191 -18.25 -3.26 -8.03
C ASN A 191 -17.15 -2.48 -8.76
N VAL A 192 -16.76 -1.33 -8.21
CA VAL A 192 -15.70 -0.47 -8.75
C VAL A 192 -14.31 -1.08 -8.54
N LEU A 193 -13.98 -1.52 -7.32
CA LEU A 193 -12.64 -2.02 -6.98
C LEU A 193 -12.39 -3.47 -7.43
N ILE A 194 -13.42 -4.32 -7.39
CA ILE A 194 -13.32 -5.73 -7.82
C ILE A 194 -13.45 -5.84 -9.34
N GLY A 195 -13.92 -4.78 -10.01
CA GLY A 195 -14.07 -4.77 -11.46
C GLY A 195 -15.12 -5.80 -11.88
N GLY A 196 -16.39 -5.49 -11.60
CA GLY A 196 -17.57 -6.16 -12.15
C GLY A 196 -17.40 -7.65 -12.48
N VAL A 197 -17.23 -8.51 -11.47
CA VAL A 197 -17.65 -9.91 -11.62
C VAL A 197 -19.16 -9.88 -11.74
N GLY A 198 -19.67 -9.99 -12.97
CA GLY A 198 -21.10 -10.13 -13.24
C GLY A 198 -21.83 -8.83 -13.59
N GLY A 199 -21.60 -8.33 -14.81
CA GLY A 199 -22.74 -7.92 -15.63
C GLY A 199 -23.54 -9.16 -16.02
N GLY A 200 -24.16 -9.82 -15.03
CA GLY A 200 -25.18 -10.83 -15.25
C GLY A 200 -26.41 -10.11 -15.77
N GLY A 201 -26.38 -9.78 -17.07
CA GLY A 201 -27.56 -9.37 -17.79
C GLY A 201 -28.59 -10.47 -17.62
N THR A 202 -29.65 -10.15 -16.89
CA THR A 202 -30.90 -10.88 -16.76
C THR A 202 -31.29 -11.49 -18.12
N LYS A 203 -31.09 -12.79 -18.32
CA LYS A 203 -31.90 -13.53 -19.29
C LYS A 203 -33.25 -13.76 -18.63
N LYS A 204 -34.17 -12.83 -18.85
CA LYS A 204 -35.61 -13.13 -18.78
C LYS A 204 -35.89 -14.09 -19.94
N GLY A 205 -36.03 -15.38 -19.62
CA GLY A 205 -36.80 -16.33 -20.40
C GLY A 205 -38.14 -16.51 -19.70
#